data_AF-A0AAJ0D475-F1
#
_entry.id   AF-A0AAJ0D475-F1
#
_cell.length_a   1.000
_cell.length_b   1.000
_cell.length_c   1.000
_cell.angle_alpha   90.00
_cell.angle_beta   90.00
_cell.angle_gamma   90.00
#
_symmetry.space_group_name_H-M   'P 1'
#
loop_
_entity.id
_entity.type
_entity.pdbx_description
1 polymer ?
#
loop_
_entity_poly.entity_id
_entity_poly.type
_entity_poly.pdbx_seq_one_letter_code
_entity_poly.pdbx_strand_id
1 'polypeptide(L)'
;MDGQISALLRFSETLIFQKVYGDVFQSPLLHFLAVLGIDEDNNRLRQGNDFSYMLAGVVYCVRVIALEILLPAEQRSSQGETEFEMFLDRRKEYLADGTLSPMSTAISLLAYGKYLALNHGNVGSIFWEKGDRVMRLHSSRVVMDKFRAIVAAAIVDAEHLLWQELMWGANRFEMDLDELTDDFTFRKRGAYFVNNEQNGIDKVWRWMTGRMKQTKAGRKLRKNK
;
A
#
# COMPACT_ATOMS: atom_id res chain seq x y z
N MET A 1 30.09 20.89 13.61
CA MET A 1 29.07 19.93 13.15
C MET A 1 29.07 19.88 11.61
N ASP A 2 29.12 21.04 10.96
CA ASP A 2 29.13 21.19 9.48
C ASP A 2 30.27 20.46 8.76
N GLY A 3 31.48 20.43 9.35
CA GLY A 3 32.62 19.72 8.74
C GLY A 3 32.43 18.20 8.65
N GLN A 4 31.70 17.59 9.58
CA GLN A 4 31.44 16.14 9.56
C GLN A 4 30.38 15.79 8.49
N ILE A 5 29.34 16.60 8.38
CA ILE A 5 28.29 16.42 7.35
C ILE A 5 28.89 16.58 5.97
N SER A 6 29.73 17.61 5.75
CA SER A 6 30.41 17.82 4.47
C SER A 6 31.34 16.64 4.10
N ALA A 7 32.09 16.11 5.08
CA ALA A 7 32.92 14.92 4.87
C ALA A 7 32.08 13.67 4.51
N LEU A 8 30.93 13.49 5.15
CA LEU A 8 30.01 12.38 4.87
C LEU A 8 29.42 12.48 3.46
N LEU A 9 28.99 13.68 3.04
CA LEU A 9 28.45 13.91 1.70
C LEU A 9 29.51 13.66 0.63
N ARG A 10 30.75 14.14 0.86
CA ARG A 10 31.87 13.90 -0.07
C ARG A 10 32.25 12.42 -0.16
N PHE A 11 32.22 11.70 0.95
CA PHE A 11 32.41 10.25 0.94
C PHE A 11 31.26 9.54 0.21
N SER A 12 30.02 9.96 0.44
CA SER A 12 28.86 9.38 -0.23
C SER A 12 28.88 9.65 -1.74
N GLU A 13 29.37 10.82 -2.15
CA GLU A 13 29.54 11.19 -3.54
C GLU A 13 30.45 10.20 -4.29
N THR A 14 31.59 9.82 -3.69
CA THR A 14 32.51 8.85 -4.32
C THR A 14 31.91 7.44 -4.40
N LEU A 15 31.06 7.07 -3.44
CA LEU A 15 30.34 5.79 -3.48
C LEU A 15 29.25 5.76 -4.55
N ILE A 16 28.49 6.84 -4.71
CA ILE A 16 27.29 6.89 -5.54
C ILE A 16 27.65 7.22 -7.01
N PHE A 17 28.48 8.24 -7.23
CA PHE A 17 28.78 8.79 -8.56
C PHE A 17 30.03 8.19 -9.18
N GLN A 18 30.08 6.87 -9.22
CA GLN A 18 31.14 6.11 -9.89
C GLN A 18 30.56 5.28 -11.03
N LYS A 19 31.42 4.93 -11.98
CA LYS A 19 31.11 3.92 -13.01
C LYS A 19 31.70 2.60 -12.58
N VAL A 20 30.97 1.53 -12.84
CA VAL A 20 31.34 0.17 -12.50
C VAL A 20 31.52 -0.61 -13.80
N TYR A 21 32.73 -1.11 -14.00
CA TYR A 21 33.11 -1.90 -15.18
C TYR A 21 33.76 -3.20 -14.73
N GLY A 22 33.44 -4.30 -15.40
CA GLY A 22 34.04 -5.61 -15.11
C GLY A 22 33.62 -6.13 -13.74
N ASP A 23 34.54 -6.08 -12.77
CA ASP A 23 34.30 -6.58 -11.41
C ASP A 23 33.41 -5.61 -10.61
N VAL A 24 32.14 -5.96 -10.50
CA VAL A 24 31.14 -5.15 -9.79
C VAL A 24 31.42 -5.02 -8.30
N PHE A 25 32.18 -5.94 -7.70
CA PHE A 25 32.50 -5.92 -6.27
C PHE A 25 33.62 -4.93 -5.92
N GLN A 26 34.26 -4.31 -6.92
CA GLN A 26 35.14 -3.15 -6.70
C GLN A 26 34.37 -1.94 -6.19
N SER A 27 33.07 -1.83 -6.48
CA SER A 27 32.23 -0.79 -5.88
C SER A 27 31.92 -1.16 -4.43
N PRO A 28 32.33 -0.35 -3.43
CA PRO A 28 32.04 -0.65 -2.03
C PRO A 28 30.54 -0.71 -1.75
N LEU A 29 29.74 0.09 -2.46
CA LEU A 29 28.29 0.09 -2.35
C LEU A 29 27.69 -1.23 -2.86
N LEU A 30 28.16 -1.74 -4.00
CA LEU A 30 27.68 -3.03 -4.53
C LEU A 30 28.19 -4.22 -3.69
N HIS A 31 29.42 -4.14 -3.18
CA HIS A 31 29.94 -5.12 -2.24
C HIS A 31 29.08 -5.19 -0.98
N PHE A 32 28.73 -4.04 -0.40
CA PHE A 32 27.82 -3.97 0.74
C PHE A 32 26.45 -4.57 0.43
N LEU A 33 25.87 -4.28 -0.74
CA LEU A 33 24.61 -4.89 -1.16
C LEU A 33 24.71 -6.42 -1.30
N ALA A 34 25.85 -6.95 -1.74
CA ALA A 34 26.07 -8.38 -1.82
C ALA A 34 26.11 -9.04 -0.43
N VAL A 35 26.78 -8.40 0.53
CA VAL A 35 26.79 -8.84 1.94
C VAL A 35 25.39 -8.79 2.54
N LEU A 36 24.59 -7.75 2.25
CA LEU A 36 23.19 -7.68 2.67
C LEU A 36 22.32 -8.83 2.14
N GLY A 37 22.73 -9.45 1.03
CA GLY A 37 22.07 -10.62 0.47
C GLY A 37 22.29 -11.90 1.29
N ILE A 38 23.15 -11.88 2.30
CA ILE A 38 23.47 -13.03 3.14
C ILE A 38 22.55 -13.06 4.38
N ASP A 39 21.97 -14.22 4.64
CA ASP A 39 21.21 -14.56 5.84
C ASP A 39 22.13 -15.38 6.76
N GLU A 40 22.86 -14.68 7.64
CA GLU A 40 23.86 -15.28 8.53
C GLU A 40 23.23 -16.28 9.50
N ASP A 41 22.03 -15.99 10.01
CA ASP A 41 21.32 -16.83 10.99
C ASP A 41 21.02 -18.22 10.43
N ASN A 42 20.67 -18.27 9.14
CA ASN A 42 20.28 -19.51 8.45
C ASN A 42 21.36 -20.04 7.50
N ASN A 43 22.53 -19.40 7.47
CA ASN A 43 23.67 -19.71 6.59
C ASN A 43 23.25 -19.93 5.12
N ARG A 44 22.44 -19.00 4.58
CA ARG A 44 21.90 -19.07 3.22
C ARG A 44 21.85 -17.69 2.57
N LEU A 45 21.55 -17.65 1.27
CA LEU A 45 21.19 -16.39 0.62
C LEU A 45 19.74 -16.02 0.96
N ARG A 46 19.49 -14.73 1.18
CA ARG A 46 18.15 -14.19 1.38
C ARG A 46 17.29 -14.43 0.14
N GLN A 47 16.00 -14.67 0.35
CA GLN A 47 15.06 -14.80 -0.75
C GLN A 47 14.82 -13.44 -1.41
N GLY A 48 14.33 -13.46 -2.65
CA GLY A 48 14.02 -12.24 -3.41
C GLY A 48 13.09 -11.28 -2.65
N ASN A 49 12.10 -11.81 -1.92
CA ASN A 49 11.19 -11.01 -1.10
C ASN A 49 11.91 -10.25 0.03
N ASP A 50 12.78 -10.94 0.78
CA ASP A 50 13.47 -10.35 1.93
C ASP A 50 14.56 -9.37 1.48
N PHE A 51 15.32 -9.76 0.46
CA PHE A 51 16.42 -8.94 -0.06
C PHE A 51 15.93 -7.71 -0.82
N SER A 52 14.87 -7.83 -1.62
CA SER A 52 14.36 -6.70 -2.42
C SER A 52 13.86 -5.54 -1.55
N TYR A 53 13.30 -5.82 -0.37
CA TYR A 53 12.91 -4.78 0.59
C TYR A 53 14.12 -4.01 1.12
N MET A 54 15.19 -4.71 1.53
CA MET A 54 16.43 -4.08 2.00
C MET A 54 17.08 -3.25 0.88
N LEU A 55 17.14 -3.81 -0.33
CA LEU A 55 17.67 -3.14 -1.51
C LEU A 55 16.88 -1.88 -1.87
N ALA A 56 15.54 -1.92 -1.77
CA ALA A 56 14.70 -0.74 -1.97
C ALA A 56 15.01 0.37 -0.96
N GLY A 57 15.28 0.00 0.30
CA GLY A 57 15.74 0.93 1.34
C GLY A 57 17.06 1.61 0.96
N VAL A 58 18.06 0.84 0.52
CA VAL A 58 19.35 1.42 0.07
C VAL A 58 19.17 2.32 -1.14
N VAL A 59 18.39 1.89 -2.14
CA VAL A 59 18.03 2.70 -3.33
C VAL A 59 17.39 4.04 -2.93
N TYR A 60 16.51 4.03 -1.93
CA TYR A 60 15.90 5.25 -1.41
C TYR A 60 16.94 6.16 -0.75
N CYS A 61 17.77 5.62 0.15
CA CYS A 61 18.82 6.38 0.82
C CYS A 61 19.80 7.00 -0.18
N VAL A 62 20.25 6.24 -1.18
CA VAL A 62 21.13 6.74 -2.25
C VAL A 62 20.48 7.89 -2.99
N ARG A 63 19.18 7.82 -3.32
CA ARG A 63 18.47 8.93 -3.98
C ARG A 63 18.40 10.18 -3.13
N VAL A 64 18.11 10.05 -1.84
CA VAL A 64 18.04 11.19 -0.91
C VAL A 64 19.42 11.84 -0.75
N ILE A 65 20.46 11.04 -0.54
CA ILE A 65 21.83 11.54 -0.39
C ILE A 65 22.32 12.17 -1.68
N ALA A 66 22.07 11.54 -2.83
CA ALA A 66 22.42 12.10 -4.14
C ALA A 66 21.68 13.41 -4.41
N LEU A 67 20.42 13.52 -4.00
CA LEU A 67 19.68 14.78 -4.10
C LEU A 67 20.32 15.86 -3.23
N GLU A 68 20.69 15.55 -1.99
CA GLU A 68 21.37 16.51 -1.12
C GLU A 68 22.74 16.95 -1.66
N ILE A 69 23.48 16.05 -2.31
CA ILE A 69 24.76 16.37 -2.96
C ILE A 69 24.56 17.30 -4.17
N LEU A 70 23.56 17.03 -5.00
CA LEU A 70 23.34 17.75 -6.27
C LEU A 70 22.50 19.02 -6.12
N LEU A 71 21.57 19.02 -5.17
CA LEU A 71 20.65 20.12 -4.87
C LEU A 71 20.57 20.30 -3.34
N PRO A 72 21.63 20.84 -2.70
CA PRO A 72 21.67 21.00 -1.24
C PRO A 72 20.48 21.79 -0.73
N ALA A 73 19.87 21.32 0.36
CA ALA A 73 18.68 21.96 0.92
C ALA A 73 18.95 23.40 1.40
N GLU A 74 20.17 23.66 1.89
CA GLU A 74 20.61 24.97 2.36
C GLU A 74 20.64 26.04 1.26
N GLN A 75 20.83 25.63 0.01
CA GLN A 75 20.96 26.52 -1.15
C GLN A 75 19.66 26.66 -1.94
N ARG A 76 18.53 26.18 -1.40
CA ARG A 76 17.26 26.06 -2.13
C ARG A 76 16.66 27.39 -2.55
N SER A 77 16.94 28.48 -1.85
CA SER A 77 16.51 29.83 -2.21
C SER A 77 17.32 30.44 -3.35
N SER A 78 18.54 29.96 -3.60
CA SER A 78 19.44 30.44 -4.65
C SER A 78 19.52 29.51 -5.87
N GLN A 79 18.93 28.31 -5.79
CA GLN A 79 18.87 27.36 -6.90
C GLN A 79 17.90 27.85 -7.99
N GLY A 80 18.36 27.81 -9.24
CA GLY A 80 17.59 28.17 -10.42
C GLY A 80 17.58 27.07 -11.47
N GLU A 81 17.36 27.47 -12.73
CA GLU A 81 17.27 26.55 -13.87
C GLU A 81 18.59 25.79 -14.10
N THR A 82 19.72 26.48 -14.02
CA THR A 82 21.06 25.91 -14.23
C THR A 82 21.38 24.75 -13.27
N GLU A 83 21.15 24.94 -11.96
CA GLU A 83 21.41 23.88 -10.97
C GLU A 83 20.48 22.68 -11.20
N PHE A 84 19.24 22.94 -11.62
CA PHE A 84 18.30 21.88 -11.94
C PHE A 84 18.70 21.10 -13.20
N GLU A 85 19.19 21.77 -14.24
CA GLU A 85 19.74 21.13 -15.43
C GLU A 85 20.95 20.25 -15.11
N MET A 86 21.90 20.76 -14.31
CA MET A 86 23.05 19.98 -13.83
C MET A 86 22.61 18.74 -13.04
N PHE A 87 21.60 18.88 -12.16
CA PHE A 87 21.00 17.76 -11.45
C PHE A 87 20.41 16.73 -12.43
N LEU A 88 19.65 17.16 -13.43
CA LEU A 88 19.04 16.26 -14.40
C LEU A 88 20.08 15.47 -15.19
N ASP A 89 21.17 16.12 -15.58
CA ASP A 89 22.25 15.48 -16.32
C ASP A 89 22.99 14.46 -15.45
N ARG A 90 23.33 14.83 -14.21
CA ARG A 90 23.99 13.89 -13.29
C ARG A 90 23.07 12.73 -12.91
N ARG A 91 21.76 12.99 -12.75
CA ARG A 91 20.75 11.95 -12.54
C ARG A 91 20.67 11.00 -13.72
N LYS A 92 20.65 11.50 -14.96
CA LYS A 92 20.66 10.66 -16.17
C LYS A 92 21.94 9.85 -16.27
N GLU A 93 23.07 10.40 -15.84
CA GLU A 93 24.37 9.76 -15.98
C GLU A 93 24.64 8.68 -14.93
N TYR A 94 24.15 8.81 -13.68
CA TYR A 94 24.45 7.84 -12.61
C TYR A 94 23.25 7.25 -11.91
N LEU A 95 22.10 7.91 -11.87
CA LEU A 95 20.97 7.47 -11.04
C LEU A 95 19.87 6.78 -11.84
N ALA A 96 20.02 6.74 -13.16
CA ALA A 96 19.13 6.03 -14.08
C ALA A 96 19.60 4.58 -14.30
N ASP A 97 18.67 3.75 -14.74
CA ASP A 97 18.95 2.37 -15.15
C ASP A 97 19.74 2.33 -16.46
N GLY A 98 20.51 1.25 -16.67
CA GLY A 98 21.41 1.08 -17.82
C GLY A 98 22.65 1.98 -17.84
N THR A 99 22.99 2.67 -16.74
CA THR A 99 24.08 3.66 -16.72
C THR A 99 25.44 3.13 -16.29
N LEU A 100 25.55 1.83 -15.99
CA LEU A 100 26.77 1.19 -15.45
C LEU A 100 27.27 1.87 -14.17
N SER A 101 26.35 2.32 -13.33
CA SER A 101 26.65 2.87 -12.00
C SER A 101 26.20 1.89 -10.91
N PRO A 102 26.65 2.07 -9.65
CA PRO A 102 26.14 1.28 -8.54
C PRO A 102 24.61 1.38 -8.40
N MET A 103 24.07 2.57 -8.66
CA MET A 103 22.63 2.81 -8.60
C MET A 103 21.87 2.06 -9.71
N SER A 104 22.41 2.06 -10.94
CA SER A 104 21.85 1.29 -12.05
C SER A 104 21.81 -0.20 -11.71
N THR A 105 22.91 -0.75 -11.20
CA THR A 105 22.97 -2.14 -10.79
C THR A 105 21.97 -2.44 -9.66
N ALA A 106 21.86 -1.57 -8.66
CA ALA A 106 20.87 -1.71 -7.59
C ALA A 106 19.41 -1.67 -8.11
N ILE A 107 19.09 -0.81 -9.08
CA ILE A 107 17.77 -0.75 -9.72
C ILE A 107 17.50 -2.05 -10.50
N SER A 108 18.47 -2.51 -11.29
CA SER A 108 18.39 -3.78 -12.03
C SER A 108 18.17 -4.98 -11.10
N LEU A 109 18.93 -5.07 -10.00
CA LEU A 109 18.73 -6.10 -8.97
C LEU A 109 17.34 -6.00 -8.32
N LEU A 110 16.84 -4.79 -8.06
CA LEU A 110 15.52 -4.58 -7.48
C LEU A 110 14.41 -5.02 -8.43
N ALA A 111 14.54 -4.72 -9.72
CA ALA A 111 13.60 -5.18 -10.75
C ALA A 111 13.60 -6.72 -10.84
N TYR A 112 14.78 -7.34 -10.81
CA TYR A 112 14.91 -8.79 -10.81
C TYR A 112 14.33 -9.43 -9.54
N GLY A 113 14.61 -8.87 -8.36
CA GLY A 113 14.05 -9.33 -7.09
C GLY A 113 12.52 -9.26 -7.06
N LYS A 114 11.93 -8.19 -7.61
CA LYS A 114 10.47 -8.07 -7.79
C LYS A 114 9.90 -9.09 -8.77
N TYR A 115 10.60 -9.36 -9.87
CA TYR A 115 10.21 -10.42 -10.80
C TYR A 115 10.20 -11.79 -10.12
N LEU A 116 11.25 -12.11 -9.35
CA LEU A 116 11.29 -13.35 -8.56
C LEU A 116 10.17 -13.39 -7.51
N ALA A 117 9.93 -12.29 -6.80
CA ALA A 117 8.86 -12.14 -5.82
C ALA A 117 7.48 -12.42 -6.42
N LEU A 118 7.20 -11.86 -7.60
CA LEU A 118 5.93 -12.05 -8.32
C LEU A 118 5.73 -13.51 -8.76
N ASN A 119 6.83 -14.17 -9.14
CA ASN A 119 6.80 -15.53 -9.68
C ASN A 119 6.97 -16.63 -8.61
N HIS A 120 7.46 -16.27 -7.43
CA HIS A 120 7.42 -17.15 -6.26
C HIS A 120 6.00 -17.15 -5.70
N GLY A 121 5.26 -18.23 -6.00
CA GLY A 121 3.97 -18.49 -5.37
C GLY A 121 4.07 -18.38 -3.84
N ASN A 122 3.02 -17.85 -3.21
CA ASN A 122 2.95 -17.55 -1.77
C ASN A 122 3.77 -18.54 -0.94
N VAL A 123 4.95 -18.11 -0.47
CA VAL A 123 5.64 -18.81 0.62
C VAL A 123 4.60 -18.98 1.71
N GLY A 124 4.37 -20.21 2.18
CA GLY A 124 3.30 -20.54 3.12
C GLY A 124 3.30 -19.61 4.33
N SER A 125 2.59 -18.49 4.22
CA SER A 125 2.53 -17.41 5.20
C SER A 125 1.46 -17.67 6.23
N ILE A 126 0.58 -18.64 5.92
CA ILE A 126 -0.57 -19.01 6.70
C ILE A 126 -0.47 -20.49 7.01
N PHE A 127 -0.55 -20.83 8.29
CA PHE A 127 -0.84 -22.21 8.71
C PHE A 127 -1.83 -22.23 9.87
N TRP A 128 -2.56 -23.34 9.97
CA TRP A 128 -3.53 -23.58 11.03
C TRP A 128 -2.86 -24.32 12.19
N GLU A 129 -3.01 -23.82 13.42
CA GLU A 129 -2.66 -24.60 14.60
C GLU A 129 -3.63 -25.78 14.73
N LYS A 130 -3.18 -26.87 15.38
CA LYS A 130 -4.02 -28.06 15.61
C LYS A 130 -5.33 -27.68 16.29
N GLY A 131 -6.45 -28.01 15.64
CA GLY A 131 -7.81 -27.75 16.14
C GLY A 131 -8.51 -26.53 15.53
N ASP A 132 -7.98 -25.94 14.45
CA ASP A 132 -8.63 -24.95 13.56
C ASP A 132 -9.18 -23.68 14.24
N ARG A 133 -8.82 -23.43 15.49
CA ARG A 133 -9.23 -22.25 16.25
C ARG A 133 -8.29 -21.07 16.08
N VAL A 134 -7.11 -21.32 15.54
CA VAL A 134 -6.03 -20.33 15.49
C VAL A 134 -5.31 -20.44 14.16
N MET A 135 -5.25 -19.31 13.47
CA MET A 135 -4.47 -19.13 12.26
C MET A 135 -3.20 -18.36 12.63
N ARG A 136 -2.03 -18.87 12.22
CA ARG A 136 -0.81 -18.06 12.22
C ARG A 136 -0.62 -17.44 10.85
N LEU A 137 -0.50 -16.12 10.85
CA LEU A 137 -0.11 -15.32 9.69
C LEU A 137 1.28 -14.75 10.01
N HIS A 138 2.33 -15.30 9.39
CA HIS A 138 3.72 -15.05 9.79
C HIS A 138 3.94 -15.29 11.29
N SER A 139 4.47 -14.30 12.02
CA SER A 139 4.64 -14.31 13.48
C SER A 139 3.39 -13.91 14.27
N SER A 140 2.32 -13.48 13.58
CA SER A 140 1.08 -13.04 14.21
C SER A 140 0.11 -14.20 14.42
N ARG A 141 -0.43 -14.27 15.63
CA ARG A 141 -1.39 -15.31 16.03
C ARG A 141 -2.81 -14.75 16.02
N VAL A 142 -3.64 -15.20 15.09
CA VAL A 142 -5.03 -14.78 14.94
C VAL A 142 -5.97 -15.84 15.51
N VAL A 143 -6.62 -15.53 16.63
CA VAL A 143 -7.61 -16.41 17.24
C VAL A 143 -8.96 -16.20 16.54
N MET A 144 -9.51 -17.26 15.94
CA MET A 144 -10.71 -17.16 15.10
C MET A 144 -11.94 -16.68 15.87
N ASP A 145 -12.08 -17.04 17.15
CA ASP A 145 -13.18 -16.55 17.98
C ASP A 145 -13.12 -15.03 18.17
N LYS A 146 -11.92 -14.49 18.40
CA LYS A 146 -11.71 -13.04 18.50
C LYS A 146 -11.93 -12.36 17.17
N PHE A 147 -11.46 -12.96 16.07
CA PHE A 147 -11.67 -12.43 14.74
C PHE A 147 -13.17 -12.36 14.39
N ARG A 148 -13.92 -13.45 14.64
CA ARG A 148 -15.37 -13.46 14.49
C ARG A 148 -16.06 -12.43 15.38
N ALA A 149 -15.62 -12.27 16.62
CA ALA A 149 -16.16 -11.26 17.52
C ALA A 149 -15.92 -9.83 17.01
N ILE A 150 -14.76 -9.54 16.42
CA ILE A 150 -14.48 -8.24 15.78
C ILE A 150 -15.41 -8.00 14.60
N VAL A 151 -15.58 -9.00 13.73
CA VAL A 151 -16.50 -8.88 12.58
C VAL A 151 -17.94 -8.68 13.05
N ALA A 152 -18.39 -9.43 14.04
CA ALA A 152 -19.73 -9.27 14.62
C ALA A 152 -19.90 -7.89 15.27
N ALA A 153 -18.91 -7.41 16.02
CA ALA A 153 -18.93 -6.07 16.61
C ALA A 153 -18.97 -4.99 15.53
N ALA A 154 -18.18 -5.13 14.46
CA ALA A 154 -18.19 -4.19 13.34
C ALA A 154 -19.56 -4.13 12.64
N ILE A 155 -20.26 -5.26 12.51
CA ILE A 155 -21.63 -5.29 11.99
C ILE A 155 -22.58 -4.55 12.94
N VAL A 156 -22.49 -4.83 14.25
CA VAL A 156 -23.31 -4.16 15.27
C VAL A 156 -23.06 -2.65 15.28
N ASP A 157 -21.80 -2.22 15.18
CA ASP A 157 -21.42 -0.81 15.14
C ASP A 157 -21.92 -0.14 13.85
N ALA A 158 -21.77 -0.81 12.70
CA ALA A 158 -22.28 -0.32 11.42
C ALA A 158 -23.81 -0.21 11.43
N GLU A 159 -24.52 -1.20 11.98
CA GLU A 159 -25.96 -1.14 12.19
C GLU A 159 -26.34 0.01 13.12
N HIS A 160 -25.61 0.19 14.21
CA HIS A 160 -25.86 1.27 15.16
C HIS A 160 -25.71 2.64 14.47
N LEU A 161 -24.62 2.86 13.75
CA LEU A 161 -24.40 4.08 12.98
C LEU A 161 -25.47 4.30 11.91
N LEU A 162 -25.82 3.25 11.15
CA LEU A 162 -26.89 3.33 10.16
C LEU A 162 -28.21 3.74 10.80
N TRP A 163 -28.63 3.09 11.89
CA TRP A 163 -29.93 3.33 12.48
C TRP A 163 -30.01 4.62 13.30
N GLN A 164 -28.98 4.93 14.08
CA GLN A 164 -28.96 6.11 14.94
C GLN A 164 -28.63 7.38 14.15
N GLU A 165 -27.55 7.36 13.37
CA GLU A 165 -27.02 8.56 12.73
C GLU A 165 -27.64 8.80 11.34
N LEU A 166 -27.69 7.76 10.50
CA LEU A 166 -28.16 7.89 9.12
C LEU A 166 -29.68 7.81 8.98
N MET A 167 -30.33 7.05 9.86
CA MET A 167 -31.78 6.83 9.86
C MET A 167 -32.51 7.54 11.03
N TRP A 168 -31.79 8.41 11.75
CA TRP A 168 -32.32 9.32 12.78
C TRP A 168 -33.06 8.64 13.94
N GLY A 169 -32.50 7.58 14.51
CA GLY A 169 -33.02 6.91 15.71
C GLY A 169 -34.36 6.20 15.47
N ALA A 170 -34.60 5.74 14.25
CA ALA A 170 -35.82 5.07 13.84
C ALA A 170 -35.95 3.65 14.41
N ASN A 171 -37.18 3.21 14.74
CA ASN A 171 -37.49 1.78 14.86
C ASN A 171 -36.98 1.05 13.61
N ARG A 172 -36.26 -0.05 13.82
CA ARG A 172 -35.68 -0.86 12.75
C ARG A 172 -36.80 -1.34 11.83
N PHE A 173 -36.59 -1.17 10.53
CA PHE A 173 -37.43 -1.82 9.54
C PHE A 173 -36.90 -3.24 9.37
N GLU A 174 -37.75 -4.23 9.59
CA GLU A 174 -37.41 -5.65 9.44
C GLU A 174 -38.01 -6.16 8.12
N MET A 175 -37.16 -6.83 7.34
CA MET A 175 -37.52 -7.54 6.12
C MET A 175 -36.68 -8.79 6.09
N ASP A 176 -37.32 -9.92 5.80
CA ASP A 176 -36.61 -11.15 5.56
C ASP A 176 -35.91 -11.06 4.20
N LEU A 177 -34.59 -11.12 4.22
CA LEU A 177 -33.79 -11.09 3.00
C LEU A 177 -33.84 -12.43 2.26
N ASP A 178 -34.17 -13.53 2.95
CA ASP A 178 -34.30 -14.86 2.34
C ASP A 178 -35.58 -14.98 1.49
N GLU A 179 -36.57 -14.14 1.75
CA GLU A 179 -37.81 -14.03 0.96
C GLU A 179 -37.66 -13.14 -0.28
N LEU A 180 -36.52 -12.44 -0.44
CA LEU A 180 -36.28 -11.62 -1.62
C LEU A 180 -36.11 -12.50 -2.86
N THR A 181 -37.01 -12.29 -3.83
CA THR A 181 -36.97 -13.01 -5.10
C THR A 181 -36.61 -12.06 -6.24
N ASP A 182 -35.60 -12.44 -7.02
CA ASP A 182 -35.29 -11.80 -8.29
C ASP A 182 -35.67 -12.73 -9.44
N ASP A 183 -36.39 -12.18 -10.41
CA ASP A 183 -36.79 -12.92 -11.61
C ASP A 183 -35.82 -12.58 -12.74
N PHE A 184 -34.79 -13.41 -12.89
CA PHE A 184 -33.79 -13.28 -13.94
C PHE A 184 -34.35 -13.42 -15.37
N THR A 185 -35.62 -13.80 -15.53
CA THR A 185 -36.28 -13.87 -16.84
C THR A 185 -36.88 -12.54 -17.30
N PHE A 186 -36.98 -11.54 -16.42
CA PHE A 186 -37.43 -10.18 -16.78
C PHE A 186 -36.40 -9.45 -17.64
N ARG A 187 -36.60 -9.47 -18.97
CA ARG A 187 -35.73 -8.79 -19.95
C ARG A 187 -36.03 -7.30 -20.15
N LYS A 188 -36.93 -6.71 -19.37
CA LYS A 188 -37.28 -5.30 -19.50
C LYS A 188 -36.11 -4.45 -19.02
N ARG A 189 -35.57 -3.60 -19.90
CA ARG A 189 -34.47 -2.68 -19.56
C ARG A 189 -34.86 -1.84 -18.34
N GLY A 190 -34.06 -1.93 -17.27
CA GLY A 190 -34.32 -1.24 -16.00
C GLY A 190 -35.18 -2.00 -14.99
N ALA A 191 -35.54 -3.27 -15.24
CA ALA A 191 -36.12 -4.15 -14.23
C ALA A 191 -35.02 -4.77 -13.35
N TYR A 192 -35.26 -4.80 -12.03
CA TYR A 192 -34.40 -5.40 -11.00
C TYR A 192 -35.26 -5.72 -9.78
N PHE A 193 -34.74 -6.50 -8.83
CA PHE A 193 -35.47 -6.99 -7.65
C PHE A 193 -36.24 -5.92 -6.84
N VAL A 194 -35.84 -4.64 -6.84
CA VAL A 194 -36.59 -3.56 -6.16
C VAL A 194 -37.96 -3.30 -6.81
N ASN A 195 -38.05 -3.49 -8.12
CA ASN A 195 -39.28 -3.28 -8.89
C ASN A 195 -40.21 -4.49 -8.82
N ASN A 196 -39.81 -5.58 -8.16
CA ASN A 196 -40.67 -6.72 -7.90
C ASN A 196 -41.62 -6.37 -6.74
N GLU A 197 -42.92 -6.26 -7.03
CA GLU A 197 -43.95 -5.92 -6.03
C GLU A 197 -43.98 -6.92 -4.86
N GLN A 198 -43.57 -8.17 -5.09
CA GLN A 198 -43.50 -9.22 -4.06
C GLN A 198 -42.47 -8.89 -2.98
N ASN A 199 -41.37 -8.23 -3.35
CA ASN A 199 -40.31 -7.86 -2.40
C ASN A 199 -40.71 -6.68 -1.52
N GLY A 200 -41.79 -5.96 -1.82
CA GLY A 200 -42.32 -4.89 -0.97
C GLY A 200 -41.38 -3.70 -0.75
N ILE A 201 -40.27 -3.60 -1.51
CA ILE A 201 -39.20 -2.60 -1.30
C ILE A 201 -39.71 -1.17 -1.49
N ASP A 202 -40.71 -0.96 -2.35
CA ASP A 202 -41.39 0.33 -2.50
C ASP A 202 -42.05 0.84 -1.21
N LYS A 203 -42.53 -0.06 -0.35
CA LYS A 203 -43.10 0.32 0.95
C LYS A 203 -41.98 0.82 1.87
N VAL A 204 -40.82 0.17 1.83
CA VAL A 204 -39.61 0.54 2.59
C VAL A 204 -39.10 1.90 2.16
N TRP A 205 -39.01 2.12 0.85
CA TRP A 205 -38.57 3.39 0.28
C TRP A 205 -39.49 4.55 0.69
N ARG A 206 -40.82 4.36 0.59
CA ARG A 206 -41.80 5.38 1.02
C ARG A 206 -41.72 5.65 2.52
N TRP A 207 -41.56 4.61 3.34
CA TRP A 207 -41.38 4.74 4.78
C TRP A 207 -40.10 5.55 5.10
N MET A 208 -38.96 5.17 4.53
CA MET A 208 -37.66 5.83 4.76
C MET A 208 -37.70 7.30 4.33
N THR A 209 -38.21 7.58 3.13
CA THR A 209 -38.31 8.95 2.60
C THR A 209 -39.31 9.82 3.38
N GLY A 210 -40.39 9.22 3.88
CA GLY A 210 -41.32 9.89 4.80
C GLY A 210 -40.62 10.37 6.07
N ARG A 211 -39.78 9.53 6.68
CA ARG A 211 -39.03 9.88 7.88
C ARG A 211 -37.93 10.92 7.65
N MET A 212 -37.18 10.78 6.56
CA MET A 212 -36.20 11.80 6.15
C MET A 212 -36.83 13.20 6.06
N LYS A 213 -38.07 13.29 5.56
CA LYS A 213 -38.80 14.56 5.51
C LYS A 213 -39.26 15.05 6.89
N GLN A 214 -39.46 14.16 7.86
CA GLN A 214 -39.92 14.53 9.19
C GLN A 214 -38.80 15.04 10.10
N THR A 215 -37.56 14.56 9.94
CA THR A 215 -36.43 14.92 10.82
C THR A 215 -35.67 16.16 10.34
N LYS A 216 -35.16 16.98 11.28
CA LYS A 216 -34.39 18.20 10.97
C LYS A 216 -33.12 17.91 10.16
N ALA A 217 -32.42 16.82 10.50
CA ALA A 217 -31.21 16.38 9.80
C ALA A 217 -31.53 15.82 8.40
N GLY A 218 -32.58 15.00 8.24
CA GLY A 218 -33.00 14.49 6.93
C GLY A 218 -33.46 15.60 5.97
N ARG A 219 -34.12 16.64 6.48
CA ARG A 219 -34.48 17.83 5.67
C ARG A 219 -33.26 18.60 5.16
N LYS A 220 -32.12 18.60 5.87
CA LYS A 220 -30.89 19.25 5.40
C LYS A 220 -30.28 18.53 4.20
N LEU A 221 -30.30 17.18 4.19
CA LEU A 221 -29.83 16.37 3.06
C LEU A 221 -30.62 16.64 1.77
N ARG A 222 -31.92 16.96 1.88
CA ARG A 222 -32.75 17.33 0.72
C ARG A 222 -32.48 18.74 0.19
N LYS A 223 -32.00 19.66 1.03
CA LYS A 223 -31.80 21.07 0.66
C LYS A 223 -30.49 21.34 -0.10
N ASN A 224 -29.58 20.37 -0.13
CA ASN A 224 -28.30 20.46 -0.85
C ASN A 224 -28.35 19.83 -2.26
N LYS A 225 -29.52 19.82 -2.90
CA LYS A 225 -29.70 19.52 -4.32
C LYS A 225 -30.38 20.68 -5.02
#